data_AF-A0A0D8L9Z4-F1
#
_entry.id   AF-A0A0D8L9Z4-F1
#
_cell.length_a   1.000
_cell.length_b   1.000
_cell.length_c   1.000
_cell.angle_alpha   90.00
_cell.angle_beta   90.00
_cell.angle_gamma   90.00
#
_symmetry.space_group_name_H-M   'P 1'
#
loop_
_entity.id
_entity.type
_entity.pdbx_description
1 polymer ?
#
loop_
_entity_poly.entity_id
_entity_poly.type
_entity_poly.pdbx_seq_one_letter_code
_entity_poly.pdbx_strand_id
1 'polypeptide(L)' 'MISERVSDAYVYGEICQAIGRAAVLLCKSGEPVTKEAIQVMLEIYWEQQNDDFMNVIYEKAINALD' A
#
# COMPACT_ATOMS: atom_id res chain seq x y z
N MET A 1 -16.32 13.57 -7.92
CA MET A 1 -16.40 12.25 -8.58
C MET A 1 -15.10 12.02 -9.31
N ILE A 2 -14.19 11.27 -8.70
CA ILE A 2 -12.91 10.88 -9.33
C ILE A 2 -13.26 9.76 -10.32
N SER A 3 -13.77 10.12 -11.49
CA SER A 3 -14.18 9.15 -12.51
C SER A 3 -13.83 9.73 -13.87
N GLU A 4 -12.54 9.82 -14.17
CA GLU A 4 -12.06 9.84 -15.55
C GLU A 4 -10.61 9.32 -15.60
N ARG A 5 -10.51 8.00 -15.84
CA ARG A 5 -9.36 7.28 -16.44
C ARG A 5 -8.08 7.14 -15.62
N VAL A 6 -8.17 6.67 -14.39
CA VAL A 6 -7.03 5.93 -13.82
C VAL A 6 -7.05 4.54 -14.43
N SER A 7 -6.07 4.21 -15.29
CA SER A 7 -6.00 2.88 -15.90
C SER A 7 -5.76 1.80 -14.84
N ASP A 8 -6.29 0.60 -15.04
CA ASP A 8 -6.05 -0.53 -14.12
C ASP A 8 -4.56 -0.82 -13.91
N ALA A 9 -3.74 -0.59 -14.95
CA ALA A 9 -2.28 -0.71 -14.87
C ALA A 9 -1.66 0.30 -13.89
N TYR A 10 -2.20 1.52 -13.83
CA TYR A 10 -1.76 2.54 -12.87
C TYR A 10 -2.14 2.13 -11.44
N VAL A 11 -3.39 1.70 -11.22
CA VAL A 11 -3.84 1.23 -9.91
C VAL A 11 -3.02 0.03 -9.43
N TYR A 12 -2.74 -0.93 -10.32
CA TYR A 12 -1.85 -2.05 -10.05
C TYR A 12 -0.45 -1.57 -9.64
N GLY A 13 0.12 -0.63 -10.38
CA GLY A 13 1.42 -0.03 -10.09
C GLY A 13 1.48 0.59 -8.70
N GLU A 14 0.47 1.38 -8.33
CA GLU A 14 0.39 2.03 -7.02
C GLU A 14 0.25 1.02 -5.87
N ILE A 15 -0.57 -0.03 -6.04
CA ILE A 15 -0.71 -1.11 -5.04
C ILE A 15 0.62 -1.84 -4.84
N CYS A 16 1.26 -2.28 -5.93
CA CYS A 16 2.55 -2.95 -5.87
C CYS A 16 3.63 -2.05 -5.27
N GLN A 17 3.59 -0.75 -5.57
CA GLN A 17 4.53 0.20 -5.02
C GLN A 17 4.34 0.40 -3.52
N ALA A 18 3.10 0.48 -3.02
CA ALA A 18 2.81 0.56 -1.59
C ALA A 18 3.37 -0.65 -0.84
N ILE A 19 3.06 -1.86 -1.30
CA ILE A 19 3.56 -3.13 -0.74
C ILE A 19 5.10 -3.16 -0.79
N GLY A 20 5.69 -2.83 -1.93
CA GLY A 20 7.13 -2.83 -2.13
C GLY A 20 7.86 -1.83 -1.25
N ARG A 21 7.29 -0.63 -1.03
CA ARG A 21 7.84 0.38 -0.12
C ARG A 21 7.85 -0.11 1.32
N ALA A 22 6.75 -0.70 1.79
CA ALA A 22 6.66 -1.29 3.12
C ALA A 22 7.73 -2.38 3.31
N ALA A 23 7.87 -3.30 2.35
CA ALA A 23 8.89 -4.35 2.39
C ALA A 23 10.32 -3.78 2.41
N VAL A 24 10.62 -2.76 1.60
CA VAL A 24 11.95 -2.10 1.58
C VAL A 24 12.25 -1.43 2.93
N LEU A 25 11.26 -0.84 3.58
CA LEU A 25 11.47 -0.18 4.87
C LEU A 25 11.75 -1.20 5.98
N LEU A 26 11.04 -2.33 6.01
CA LEU A 26 11.34 -3.44 6.91
C LEU A 26 12.76 -3.99 6.68
N CYS A 27 13.16 -4.19 5.42
CA CYS A 27 14.55 -4.57 5.08
C CYS A 27 15.58 -3.57 5.64
N LYS A 28 15.29 -2.27 5.55
CA LYS A 28 16.19 -1.21 6.02
C LYS A 28 16.23 -1.10 7.54
N SER A 29 15.14 -1.39 8.24
CA SER A 29 15.10 -1.43 9.71
C SER A 29 15.69 -2.72 10.29
N GLY A 30 15.97 -3.71 9.44
CA GLY A 30 16.43 -5.04 9.87
C GLY A 30 15.30 -5.91 10.42
N GLU A 31 14.05 -5.51 10.21
CA GLU A 31 12.89 -6.29 10.58
C GLU A 31 12.60 -7.40 9.57
N PRO A 32 12.03 -8.53 10.01
CA PRO A 32 11.58 -9.58 9.11
C PRO A 32 10.54 -9.07 8.11
N VAL A 33 10.75 -9.35 6.82
CA VAL A 33 9.77 -9.06 5.77
C VAL A 33 8.76 -10.21 5.71
N THR A 34 7.77 -10.18 6.59
CA THR A 34 6.63 -11.11 6.55
C THR A 34 5.39 -10.42 6.02
N LYS A 35 4.38 -11.22 5.63
CA LYS A 35 3.07 -10.74 5.19
C LYS A 35 2.44 -9.82 6.24
N GLU A 36 2.47 -10.24 7.49
CA GLU A 36 1.90 -9.53 8.64
C GLU A 36 2.65 -8.22 8.91
N ALA A 37 3.99 -8.24 8.83
CA ALA A 37 4.79 -7.04 9.03
C ALA A 37 4.53 -5.99 7.94
N ILE A 38 4.36 -6.42 6.68
CA ILE A 38 4.00 -5.54 5.58
C ILE A 38 2.59 -4.97 5.78
N GLN A 39 1.63 -5.79 6.21
CA GLN A 39 0.26 -5.36 6.48
C GLN A 39 0.21 -4.28 7.55
N VAL A 40 0.87 -4.48 8.69
CA VAL A 40 0.97 -3.47 9.77
C VAL A 40 1.56 -2.15 9.26
N MET A 41 2.61 -2.21 8.45
CA MET A 41 3.20 -1.01 7.86
C MET A 41 2.24 -0.27 6.93
N LEU A 42 1.45 -0.99 6.14
CA LEU A 42 0.44 -0.40 5.26
C LEU A 42 -0.71 0.24 6.06
N GLU A 43 -1.16 -0.40 7.14
CA GLU A 43 -2.20 0.15 8.05
C GLU A 43 -1.73 1.47 8.69
N ILE A 44 -0.49 1.53 9.16
CA ILE A 44 0.11 2.76 9.71
C ILE A 44 0.12 3.89 8.66
N TYR A 45 0.45 3.59 7.41
CA TYR A 45 0.44 4.59 6.35
C TYR A 45 -0.96 5.01 5.91
N TRP A 46 -1.91 4.08 5.93
CA TRP A 46 -3.31 4.35 5.66
C TRP A 46 -3.91 5.31 6.70
N GLU A 47 -3.65 5.09 7.99
CA GLU A 47 -4.13 5.96 9.07
C GLU A 47 -3.58 7.40 8.99
N GLN A 48 -2.40 7.58 8.38
CA GLN A 48 -1.75 8.88 8.21
C GLN A 48 -2.12 9.57 6.90
N GLN A 49 -2.89 8.91 6.02
CA GLN A 49 -3.16 9.38 4.68
C GLN A 49 -4.46 10.21 4.60
N ASN A 50 -4.34 11.41 4.01
CA ASN A 50 -5.46 12.33 3.80
C ASN A 50 -5.91 12.40 2.32
N ASP A 51 -5.18 11.75 1.41
CA ASP A 51 -5.55 11.67 0.00
C ASP A 51 -6.52 10.50 -0.25
N ASP A 52 -7.73 10.82 -0.74
CA ASP A 52 -8.80 9.85 -0.99
C ASP A 52 -8.37 8.74 -1.97
N PHE A 53 -7.57 9.08 -2.99
CA PHE A 53 -7.10 8.09 -3.96
C PHE A 53 -6.11 7.13 -3.29
N MET A 54 -5.16 7.66 -2.54
CA MET A 54 -4.17 6.84 -1.84
C MET A 54 -4.80 5.99 -0.72
N ASN A 55 -5.86 6.47 -0.07
CA ASN A 55 -6.62 5.66 0.88
C ASN A 55 -7.20 4.40 0.23
N VAL A 56 -7.73 4.52 -0.99
CA VAL A 56 -8.20 3.37 -1.77
C VAL A 56 -7.04 2.44 -2.16
N ILE A 57 -5.86 2.99 -2.49
CA ILE A 57 -4.67 2.18 -2.80
C ILE A 57 -4.22 1.36 -1.58
N TYR A 58 -4.10 1.98 -0.40
CA TYR A 58 -3.69 1.28 0.81
C TYR A 58 -4.70 0.23 1.24
N GLU A 59 -6.00 0.53 1.19
CA GLU A 59 -7.05 -0.46 1.46
C GLU A 59 -6.95 -1.67 0.52
N LYS A 60 -6.75 -1.44 -0.79
CA LYS A 60 -6.56 -2.53 -1.76
C LYS A 60 -5.27 -3.31 -1.53
N ALA A 61 -4.19 -2.64 -1.13
CA ALA A 61 -2.92 -3.29 -0.81
C ALA A 61 -3.04 -4.18 0.43
N ILE A 62 -3.73 -3.73 1.48
CA ILE A 62 -4.01 -4.51 2.68
C ILE A 62 -4.86 -5.74 2.33
N ASN A 63 -5.97 -5.57 1.61
CA ASN A 63 -6.83 -6.68 1.20
C ASN A 63 -6.14 -7.70 0.26
N ALA A 64 -5.15 -7.27 -0.52
CA ALA A 64 -4.35 -8.18 -1.36
C ALA A 64 -3.39 -9.07 -0.53
N LEU A 65 -3.19 -8.69 0.74
CA LEU A 65 -2.43 -9.43 1.74
C LEU A 65 -3.38 -10.11 2.75
N ASP A 66 -4.63 -10.39 2.44
CA ASP A 66 -5.46 -11.35 3.19
C ASP A 66 -5.37 -12.73 2.56
#